data_AF-A0A938AJR3-F1
#
_entry.id   AF-A0A938AJR3-F1
#
_cell.length_a   1.000
_cell.length_b   1.000
_cell.length_c   1.000
_cell.angle_alpha   90.00
_cell.angle_beta   90.00
_cell.angle_gamma   90.00
#
_symmetry.space_group_name_H-M   'P 1'
#
loop_
_entity.id
_entity.type
_entity.pdbx_description
1 polymer ?
#
loop_
_entity_poly.entity_id
_entity_poly.type
_entity_poly.pdbx_seq_one_letter_code
_entity_poly.pdbx_strand_id
1 'polypeptide(L)'
;MTDILLRDVPPEMKRQIEDLAHGHKRSISSEAKALLERSLAQSVRPEGARGAGGLGTRLKCLVQQEDWTDDFIQPRDQSDRAPPDFE
;
A
#
# COMPACT_ATOMS: atom_id res chain seq x y z
N MET A 1 3.37 16.19 4.46
CA MET A 1 3.38 15.17 5.54
C MET A 1 1.99 15.17 6.13
N THR A 2 1.34 14.02 6.18
CA THR A 2 0.01 13.91 6.79
C THR A 2 0.20 13.48 8.23
N ASP A 3 -0.25 14.32 9.16
CA ASP A 3 -0.22 13.98 10.58
C ASP A 3 -1.41 13.07 10.90
N ILE A 4 -1.15 12.00 11.65
CA ILE A 4 -2.16 11.04 12.06
C ILE A 4 -2.33 11.14 13.57
N LEU A 5 -3.56 11.34 14.02
CA LEU A 5 -3.92 11.36 15.43
C LEU A 5 -4.56 10.03 15.82
N LEU A 6 -3.89 9.27 16.68
CA LEU A 6 -4.44 8.04 17.26
C LEU A 6 -5.21 8.39 18.54
N ARG A 7 -6.54 8.23 18.50
CA ARG A 7 -7.43 8.39 19.67
C ARG A 7 -7.68 7.02 20.30
N ASP A 8 -8.08 7.04 21.57
CA ASP A 8 -8.53 5.86 22.32
C ASP A 8 -7.50 4.72 22.38
N VAL A 9 -6.21 5.09 22.44
CA VAL A 9 -5.11 4.15 22.66
C VAL A 9 -5.21 3.59 24.09
N PRO A 10 -5.30 2.26 24.28
CA PRO A 10 -5.33 1.67 25.60
C PRO A 10 -4.16 2.13 26.47
N PRO A 11 -4.37 2.43 27.76
CA PRO A 11 -3.34 3.01 28.63
C PRO A 11 -2.13 2.07 28.79
N GLU A 12 -2.36 0.76 28.75
CA GLU A 12 -1.30 -0.25 28.78
C GLU A 12 -0.42 -0.18 27.54
N MET A 13 -1.03 -0.05 26.36
CA MET A 13 -0.30 0.07 25.09
C MET A 13 0.50 1.37 25.04
N LYS A 14 -0.05 2.46 25.56
CA LYS A 14 0.67 3.74 25.67
C LYS A 14 1.92 3.60 26.53
N ARG A 15 1.82 2.96 27.70
CA ARG A 15 2.97 2.69 28.59
C ARG A 15 4.04 1.86 27.90
N GLN A 16 3.66 0.80 27.20
CA GLN A 16 4.62 -0.04 26.47
C GLN A 16 5.39 0.76 25.41
N ILE A 17 4.72 1.65 24.67
CA ILE A 17 5.38 2.50 23.68
C ILE A 17 6.29 3.53 24.36
N GLU A 18 5.90 4.07 25.51
CA GLU A 18 6.72 4.98 26.32
C GLU A 18 8.00 4.31 26.82
N ASP A 19 7.90 3.09 27.35
CA ASP A 19 9.05 2.31 27.84
C ASP A 19 10.02 1.99 26.70
N LEU A 20 9.50 1.59 25.53
CA LEU A 20 10.31 1.36 24.33
C LEU A 20 11.00 2.64 23.83
N ALA A 21 10.27 3.75 23.79
CA ALA A 21 10.82 5.04 23.38
C ALA A 21 11.93 5.50 24.33
N HIS A 22 11.76 5.29 25.63
CA HIS A 22 12.77 5.59 26.63
C HIS A 22 14.03 4.72 26.44
N GLY A 23 13.86 3.41 26.25
CA GLY A 23 14.96 2.49 25.97
C GLY A 23 15.74 2.84 24.70
N HIS A 24 15.05 3.32 23.66
CA HIS A 24 15.66 3.71 22.38
C HIS A 24 16.15 5.17 22.35
N LYS A 25 15.96 5.95 23.43
CA LYS A 25 16.26 7.40 23.50
C LYS A 25 15.60 8.19 22.37
N ARG A 26 14.34 7.88 22.07
CA ARG A 26 13.53 8.51 21.01
C ARG A 26 12.26 9.11 21.60
N SER A 27 11.59 9.97 20.83
CA SER A 27 10.25 10.43 21.19
C SER A 27 9.23 9.32 20.97
N ILE A 28 8.15 9.34 21.76
CA ILE A 28 7.01 8.41 21.64
C ILE A 28 6.48 8.37 20.20
N SER A 29 6.31 9.53 19.56
CA SER A 29 5.80 9.60 18.18
C SER A 29 6.75 8.98 17.17
N SER A 30 8.07 9.12 17.36
CA SER A 30 9.08 8.50 16.50
C SER A 30 9.06 6.98 16.64
N GLU A 31 8.92 6.49 17.88
CA GLU A 31 8.82 5.05 18.14
C GLU A 31 7.52 4.46 17.59
N ALA A 32 6.38 5.15 17.80
CA ALA A 32 5.09 4.75 17.24
C ALA A 32 5.14 4.69 15.71
N LYS A 33 5.79 5.67 15.07
CA LYS A 33 6.01 5.66 13.62
C LYS A 33 6.85 4.45 13.18
N ALA A 34 7.95 4.16 13.86
CA ALA A 34 8.81 3.02 13.54
C ALA A 34 8.08 1.68 13.69
N LEU A 35 7.24 1.54 14.72
CA LEU A 35 6.40 0.36 14.93
C LEU A 35 5.37 0.19 13.81
N LEU A 36 4.71 1.28 13.40
CA LEU A 36 3.76 1.26 12.28
C LEU A 36 4.43 0.92 10.96
N GLU A 37 5.59 1.52 10.65
CA GLU A 37 6.37 1.21 9.45
C GLU A 37 6.79 -0.25 9.41
N ARG A 38 7.25 -0.80 10.55
CA ARG A 38 7.62 -2.22 10.67
C ARG A 38 6.41 -3.13 10.47
N SER A 39 5.27 -2.79 11.08
CA SER A 39 4.03 -3.56 10.91
C SER A 39 3.55 -3.55 9.46
N LEU A 40 3.61 -2.39 8.79
CA LEU A 40 3.24 -2.25 7.39
C LEU A 40 4.18 -3.03 6.48
N ALA A 41 5.49 -2.99 6.72
CA ALA A 41 6.45 -3.78 5.96
C ALA A 41 6.22 -5.30 6.12
N GLN A 42 5.70 -5.74 7.27
CA GLN A 42 5.38 -7.14 7.53
C GLN A 42 4.00 -7.55 6.99
N SER A 43 3.00 -6.67 7.05
CA SER A 43 1.66 -6.92 6.50
C SER A 43 1.64 -6.86 4.97
N VAL A 44 2.56 -6.09 4.37
CA VAL A 44 2.88 -6.15 2.94
C VAL A 44 3.90 -7.27 2.69
N ARG A 45 3.68 -8.44 3.31
CA ARG A 45 4.10 -9.71 2.74
C ARG A 45 2.98 -10.17 1.81
N PRO A 46 3.05 -9.88 0.51
CA PRO A 46 2.15 -10.54 -0.41
C PRO A 46 2.61 -12.00 -0.48
N GLU A 47 1.68 -12.90 -0.25
CA GLU A 47 1.56 -14.10 -1.08
C GLU A 47 1.89 -13.68 -2.53
N GLY A 48 3.17 -13.82 -2.94
CA GLY A 48 3.64 -13.50 -4.30
C GLY A 48 4.32 -12.13 -4.56
N ALA A 49 5.21 -11.60 -3.72
CA ALA A 49 6.15 -10.53 -4.14
C ALA A 49 7.46 -11.12 -4.65
N ARG A 50 7.53 -11.32 -5.97
CA ARG A 50 8.75 -10.92 -6.68
C ARG A 50 8.51 -9.50 -7.16
N GLY A 51 9.38 -8.57 -6.73
CA GLY A 51 9.42 -7.20 -7.23
C GLY A 51 8.81 -6.15 -6.30
N ALA A 52 9.64 -5.20 -5.89
CA ALA A 52 9.36 -4.02 -5.07
C ALA A 52 8.43 -2.99 -5.76
N GLY A 53 7.26 -3.43 -6.19
CA GLY A 53 6.31 -2.62 -6.94
C GLY A 53 4.88 -2.87 -6.49
N GLY A 54 4.12 -1.79 -6.30
CA GLY A 54 2.67 -1.85 -6.05
C GLY A 54 1.92 -2.49 -7.23
N LEU A 55 0.61 -2.70 -7.10
CA LEU A 55 -0.22 -3.31 -8.15
C LEU A 55 0.00 -2.65 -9.52
N GLY A 56 0.08 -1.33 -9.56
CA GLY A 56 0.36 -0.59 -10.80
C GLY A 56 1.71 -0.94 -11.43
N THR A 57 2.75 -1.16 -10.63
CA THR A 57 4.08 -1.60 -11.12
C THR A 57 4.03 -3.03 -11.66
N ARG A 58 3.23 -3.90 -11.04
CA ARG A 58 3.07 -5.29 -11.52
C ARG A 58 2.28 -5.34 -12.82
N LEU A 59 1.19 -4.57 -12.92
CA LEU A 59 0.41 -4.42 -14.15
C LEU A 59 1.27 -3.82 -15.26
N LYS A 60 2.14 -2.86 -14.93
CA LYS A 60 3.14 -2.30 -15.85
C LYS A 60 4.04 -3.36 -16.49
N CYS A 61 4.43 -4.41 -15.76
CA CYS A 61 5.28 -5.48 -16.32
C CYS A 61 4.55 -6.42 -17.30
N LEU A 62 3.23 -6.37 -17.40
CA LEU A 62 2.45 -7.20 -18.33
C LEU A 62 2.39 -6.61 -19.75
N VAL A 63 2.81 -5.36 -19.92
CA VAL A 63 2.78 -4.64 -21.21
C VAL A 63 4.22 -4.46 -21.67
N GLN A 64 4.55 -4.88 -22.89
CA GLN A 64 5.90 -4.71 -23.45
C GLN A 64 6.21 -3.22 -23.61
N GLN A 65 7.47 -2.80 -23.43
CA GLN A 65 7.85 -1.39 -23.36
C GLN A 65 7.47 -0.61 -24.63
N GLU A 66 7.42 -1.31 -25.76
CA GLU A 66 7.06 -0.78 -27.08
C GLU A 66 5.56 -0.46 -27.21
N ASP A 67 4.71 -1.06 -26.37
CA ASP A 67 3.27 -0.82 -26.32
C ASP A 67 2.91 0.31 -25.32
N TRP A 68 3.91 1.00 -24.75
CA TRP A 68 3.73 2.15 -23.87
C TRP A 68 3.54 3.41 -24.71
N THR A 69 2.39 3.54 -25.33
CA THR A 69 1.98 4.78 -26.02
C THR A 69 0.98 5.55 -25.16
N ASP A 70 1.17 6.87 -25.08
CA ASP A 70 0.20 7.83 -24.49
C ASP A 70 -1.01 8.03 -25.42
N ASP A 71 -0.94 7.44 -26.61
CA ASP A 71 -1.92 7.56 -27.67
C ASP A 71 -3.14 6.71 -27.33
N PHE A 72 -4.12 7.37 -26.70
CA PHE A 72 -5.54 7.08 -26.70
C PHE A 72 -5.89 5.65 -27.12
N ILE A 73 -6.23 4.81 -26.13
CA ILE A 73 -7.01 3.60 -26.37
C ILE A 73 -8.13 3.98 -27.34
N GLN A 74 -8.05 3.50 -28.59
CA GLN A 74 -9.10 3.77 -29.56
C GLN A 74 -10.42 3.29 -28.95
N PRO A 75 -11.51 4.09 -29.01
CA PRO A 75 -12.80 3.63 -28.52
C PRO A 75 -13.08 2.27 -29.13
N ARG A 76 -13.25 1.24 -28.31
CA ARG A 76 -13.66 -0.08 -28.81
C ARG A 76 -14.96 0.10 -29.57
N ASP A 77 -15.03 -0.46 -30.77
CA ASP A 77 -16.21 -0.38 -31.59
C ASP A 77 -17.38 -1.06 -30.85
N GLN A 78 -18.55 -0.44 -30.82
CA GLN A 78 -19.71 -0.97 -30.08
C GLN A 78 -20.17 -2.33 -30.63
N SER A 79 -19.82 -2.61 -31.88
CA SER A 79 -20.04 -3.88 -32.59
C SER A 79 -19.28 -5.07 -31.97
N ASP A 80 -18.16 -4.84 -31.26
CA ASP A 80 -17.39 -5.88 -30.58
C ASP A 80 -17.98 -6.31 -29.23
N ARG A 81 -19.08 -5.68 -28.80
CA ARG A 81 -19.75 -6.02 -27.54
C ARG A 81 -20.96 -6.89 -27.83
N ALA A 82 -20.80 -8.21 -27.71
CA ALA A 82 -21.96 -9.07 -27.54
C ALA A 82 -22.74 -8.56 -26.30
N PRO A 83 -24.06 -8.35 -26.39
CA PRO A 83 -24.85 -7.97 -25.23
C PRO A 83 -24.67 -9.04 -24.15
N PRO A 84 -24.57 -8.64 -22.86
CA PRO A 84 -24.42 -9.60 -21.78
C PRO A 84 -25.58 -10.58 -21.82
N ASP A 85 -25.25 -11.86 -21.79
CA ASP A 85 -26.22 -12.93 -21.61
C ASP A 85 -26.65 -12.93 -20.14
N PHE A 86 -27.95 -12.78 -19.91
CA PHE A 86 -28.56 -12.72 -18.57
C PHE A 86 -29.44 -13.94 -18.28
N GLU A 87 -29.39 -14.97 -19.13
CA GLU A 87 -29.99 -16.28 -18.85
C GLU A 87 -29.31 -17.00 -17.68
#